data_AF-A0A925MF03-F1
#
_entry.id   AF-A0A925MF03-F1
#
_cell.length_a   1.000
_cell.length_b   1.000
_cell.length_c   1.000
_cell.angle_alpha   90.00
_cell.angle_beta   90.00
_cell.angle_gamma   90.00
#
_symmetry.space_group_name_H-M   'P 1'
#
loop_
_entity.id
_entity.type
_entity.pdbx_description
1 polymer ?
#
loop_
_entity_poly.entity_id
_entity_poly.type
_entity_poly.pdbx_seq_one_letter_code
_entity_poly.pdbx_strand_id
1 'polypeptide(L)'
;MLRRWMLGALVAWGACADSPDPADWMARLEDGRGLAELSIPGTHDTGAVREPIPGFAKTQSLTIDEQLAAGVRFFDVRCRHFQDEFLIFHGSVDQDLTYDQVLATMFAFLDAHPDEVLIVSIKEESVPYQVTRSFEATFAAYLAQAPERWALGPTLPRLGDVRGK
;
A
#
# COMPACT_ATOMS: atom_id res chain seq x y z
N MET A 1 5.89 7.66 70.97
CA MET A 1 6.53 7.09 69.77
C MET A 1 5.57 7.24 68.60
N LEU A 2 5.73 8.28 67.77
CA LEU A 2 4.87 8.50 66.61
C LEU A 2 5.29 7.59 65.46
N ARG A 3 4.31 6.85 64.92
CA ARG A 3 4.41 6.04 63.71
C ARG A 3 4.42 6.97 62.49
N ARG A 4 5.36 6.77 61.58
CA ARG A 4 5.39 7.42 60.26
C ARG A 4 5.44 6.33 59.20
N TRP A 5 4.31 6.08 58.57
CA TRP A 5 4.23 5.31 57.33
C TRP A 5 4.45 6.31 56.19
N MET A 6 5.54 6.16 55.45
CA MET A 6 5.70 6.82 54.15
C MET A 6 5.20 5.87 53.08
N LEU A 7 3.95 6.05 52.64
CA LEU A 7 3.54 5.58 51.31
C LEU A 7 4.26 6.44 50.28
N GLY A 8 5.35 5.92 49.72
CA GLY A 8 5.92 6.45 48.49
C GLY A 8 5.17 5.85 47.31
N ALA A 9 4.24 6.59 46.72
CA ALA A 9 3.77 6.28 45.38
C ALA A 9 4.91 6.62 44.41
N LEU A 10 5.66 5.60 43.96
CA LEU A 10 6.43 5.74 42.74
C LEU A 10 5.40 5.87 41.61
N VAL A 11 5.14 7.10 41.19
CA VAL A 11 4.59 7.35 39.86
C VAL A 11 5.70 6.95 38.90
N ALA A 12 5.63 5.71 38.39
CA ALA A 12 6.39 5.35 37.22
C ALA A 12 5.97 6.33 36.12
N TRP A 13 6.89 7.20 35.71
CA TRP A 13 6.77 7.86 34.43
C TRP A 13 6.81 6.72 33.43
N GLY A 14 5.64 6.31 32.94
CA GLY A 14 5.57 5.44 31.79
C GLY A 14 6.44 6.07 30.72
N ALA A 15 7.38 5.31 30.19
CA ALA A 15 8.09 5.69 28.98
C ALA A 15 7.08 6.27 28.00
N CYS A 16 7.45 7.35 27.32
CA CYS A 16 6.81 7.75 26.08
C CYS A 16 6.56 6.46 25.30
N ALA A 17 5.29 6.09 25.11
CA ALA A 17 4.94 4.89 24.36
C ALA A 17 5.77 4.87 23.09
N ASP A 18 6.42 3.73 22.82
CA ASP A 18 7.09 3.45 21.55
C ASP A 18 6.23 4.04 20.43
N SER A 19 6.77 5.00 19.67
CA SER A 19 6.09 5.49 18.49
C SER A 19 5.76 4.25 17.65
N PRO A 20 4.48 3.92 17.45
CA PRO A 20 4.09 2.66 16.85
C PRO A 20 4.71 2.57 15.45
N ASP A 21 5.14 1.36 15.08
CA ASP A 21 5.68 1.10 13.75
C ASP A 21 4.69 1.63 12.70
N PRO A 22 5.08 2.60 11.86
CA PRO A 22 4.21 3.09 10.80
C PRO A 22 3.79 1.98 9.83
N ALA A 23 4.51 0.85 9.79
CA ALA A 23 4.13 -0.33 9.03
C ALA A 23 2.91 -1.08 9.59
N ASP A 24 2.50 -0.87 10.85
CA ASP A 24 1.42 -1.63 11.51
C ASP A 24 0.32 -0.71 12.08
N TRP A 25 0.03 0.40 11.40
CA TRP A 25 -0.88 1.39 11.96
C TRP A 25 -2.36 0.96 11.91
N MET A 26 -2.78 0.16 10.92
CA MET A 26 -4.15 -0.35 10.83
C MET A 26 -4.42 -1.49 11.81
N ALA A 27 -3.40 -2.21 12.28
CA ALA A 27 -3.52 -3.27 13.30
C ALA A 27 -4.15 -2.79 14.63
N ARG A 28 -4.09 -1.48 14.90
CA ARG A 28 -4.64 -0.86 16.12
C ARG A 28 -6.09 -0.40 15.98
N LEU A 29 -6.65 -0.49 14.77
CA LEU A 29 -8.02 -0.08 14.49
C LEU A 29 -8.97 -1.25 14.68
N GLU A 30 -10.19 -0.96 15.12
CA GLU A 30 -11.23 -1.98 15.26
C GLU A 30 -11.69 -2.49 13.88
N ASP A 31 -11.88 -3.80 13.77
CA ASP A 31 -12.34 -4.47 12.55
C ASP A 31 -13.67 -3.95 12.01
N GLY A 32 -14.51 -3.43 12.91
CA GLY A 32 -15.83 -2.91 12.57
C GLY A 32 -15.83 -1.58 11.83
N ARG A 33 -14.71 -0.83 11.79
CA ARG A 33 -14.64 0.48 11.12
C ARG A 33 -14.75 0.32 9.61
N GLY A 34 -15.51 1.21 8.96
CA GLY A 34 -15.58 1.24 7.50
C GLY A 34 -14.26 1.74 6.92
N LEU A 35 -13.79 1.13 5.81
CA LEU A 35 -12.55 1.57 5.17
C LEU A 35 -12.61 3.06 4.72
N ALA A 36 -13.80 3.50 4.30
CA ALA A 36 -14.07 4.88 3.91
C ALA A 36 -14.12 5.89 5.09
N GLU A 37 -14.09 5.41 6.34
CA GLU A 37 -14.05 6.25 7.54
C GLU A 37 -12.60 6.58 7.97
N LEU A 38 -11.62 5.98 7.29
CA LEU A 38 -10.21 6.13 7.62
C LEU A 38 -9.60 7.30 6.84
N SER A 39 -8.69 8.03 7.48
CA SER A 39 -7.73 8.88 6.76
C SER A 39 -6.56 8.00 6.35
N ILE A 40 -6.44 7.72 5.06
CA ILE A 40 -5.46 6.77 4.52
C ILE A 40 -4.40 7.55 3.74
N PRO A 41 -3.12 7.51 4.14
CA PRO A 41 -2.04 8.08 3.33
C PRO A 41 -1.91 7.35 1.99
N GLY A 42 -1.78 8.12 0.91
CA GLY A 42 -1.63 7.58 -0.44
C GLY A 42 -0.53 8.27 -1.23
N THR A 43 -0.02 7.59 -2.25
CA THR A 43 0.99 8.15 -3.18
C THR A 43 0.45 8.24 -4.61
N HIS A 44 0.70 9.38 -5.24
CA HIS A 44 0.38 9.64 -6.64
C HIS A 44 1.51 9.11 -7.53
N ASP A 45 1.18 8.36 -8.58
CA ASP A 45 2.18 7.70 -9.43
C ASP A 45 3.19 6.90 -8.58
N THR A 46 2.70 5.93 -7.81
CA THR A 46 3.43 5.22 -6.75
C THR A 46 4.82 4.73 -7.17
N GLY A 47 4.95 4.19 -8.40
CA GLY A 47 6.21 3.66 -8.91
C GLY A 47 7.12 4.69 -9.59
N ALA A 48 6.71 5.97 -9.67
CA ALA A 48 7.44 6.97 -10.43
C ALA A 48 8.61 7.59 -9.66
N VAL A 49 9.67 6.80 -9.50
CA VAL A 49 10.90 7.13 -8.78
C VAL A 49 12.05 7.56 -9.71
N ARG A 50 11.96 7.20 -11.00
CA ARG A 50 12.99 7.47 -12.00
C ARG A 50 12.70 8.74 -12.76
N GLU A 51 13.76 9.50 -13.01
CA GLU A 51 13.69 10.78 -13.69
C GLU A 51 14.82 10.98 -14.70
N PRO A 52 14.68 10.47 -15.93
CA PRO A 52 15.68 10.72 -16.98
C PRO A 52 15.79 12.21 -17.35
N ILE A 53 14.70 12.97 -17.19
CA ILE A 53 14.64 14.42 -17.41
C ILE A 53 14.21 15.09 -16.10
N PRO A 54 15.09 15.83 -15.41
CA PRO A 54 14.78 16.45 -14.12
C PRO A 54 13.49 17.30 -14.13
N GLY A 55 12.63 17.09 -13.12
CA GLY A 55 11.37 17.80 -12.93
C GLY A 55 10.22 17.40 -13.85
N PHE A 56 10.27 16.25 -14.51
CA PHE A 56 9.26 15.86 -15.51
C PHE A 56 8.33 14.73 -15.05
N ALA A 57 8.89 13.64 -14.52
CA ALA A 57 8.14 12.40 -14.30
C ALA A 57 8.34 11.76 -12.92
N LYS A 58 9.18 12.31 -12.04
CA LYS A 58 9.33 11.75 -10.70
C LYS A 58 8.34 12.39 -9.73
N THR A 59 7.60 11.54 -9.02
CA THR A 59 6.64 11.95 -7.99
C THR A 59 7.00 11.37 -6.63
N GLN A 60 7.74 10.27 -6.60
CA GLN A 60 8.16 9.59 -5.38
C GLN A 60 9.68 9.57 -5.25
N SER A 61 10.18 9.73 -4.03
CA SER A 61 11.60 9.51 -3.72
C SER A 61 11.87 8.19 -3.00
N LEU A 62 10.81 7.53 -2.53
CA LEU A 62 10.83 6.25 -1.85
C LEU A 62 10.40 5.15 -2.82
N THR A 63 11.05 4.00 -2.72
CA THR A 63 10.60 2.73 -3.31
C THR A 63 9.26 2.30 -2.71
N ILE A 64 8.59 1.31 -3.31
CA ILE A 64 7.26 0.87 -2.86
C ILE A 64 7.34 0.24 -1.46
N ASP A 65 8.38 -0.53 -1.16
CA ASP A 65 8.63 -1.10 0.16
C ASP A 65 8.91 -0.01 1.21
N GLU A 66 9.68 1.02 0.87
CA GLU A 66 9.89 2.17 1.75
C GLU A 66 8.60 2.98 1.99
N GLN A 67 7.72 3.12 0.97
CA GLN A 67 6.41 3.75 1.12
C GLN A 67 5.51 2.96 2.08
N LEU A 68 5.50 1.62 1.95
CA LEU A 68 4.76 0.72 2.84
C LEU A 68 5.25 0.82 4.28
N ALA A 69 6.57 0.80 4.49
CA ALA A 69 7.20 0.99 5.79
C ALA A 69 6.93 2.38 6.39
N ALA A 70 6.73 3.41 5.55
CA ALA A 70 6.33 4.74 5.97
C ALA A 70 4.82 4.89 6.27
N GLY A 71 4.03 3.83 6.10
CA GLY A 71 2.60 3.79 6.43
C GLY A 71 1.64 4.12 5.27
N VAL A 72 2.13 4.18 4.03
CA VAL A 72 1.28 4.35 2.83
C VAL A 72 0.42 3.11 2.62
N ARG A 73 -0.88 3.30 2.38
CA ARG A 73 -1.85 2.21 2.14
C ARG A 73 -2.77 2.46 0.94
N PHE A 74 -2.63 3.59 0.24
CA PHE A 74 -3.27 3.83 -1.04
C PHE A 74 -2.22 4.07 -2.13
N PHE A 75 -2.31 3.34 -3.21
CA PHE A 75 -1.31 3.36 -4.28
C PHE A 75 -1.97 3.63 -5.63
N ASP A 76 -1.51 4.68 -6.30
CA ASP A 76 -1.88 4.99 -7.68
C ASP A 76 -0.87 4.35 -8.63
N VAL A 77 -1.21 3.18 -9.17
CA VAL A 77 -0.36 2.38 -10.04
C VAL A 77 -0.74 2.61 -11.50
N ARG A 78 0.17 3.25 -12.24
CA ARG A 78 0.00 3.61 -13.64
C ARG A 78 0.77 2.65 -14.54
N CYS A 79 0.03 1.93 -15.38
CA CYS A 79 0.57 0.85 -16.21
C CYS A 79 0.55 1.21 -17.69
N ARG A 80 1.63 0.92 -18.40
CA ARG A 80 1.61 0.73 -19.85
C ARG A 80 1.38 -0.74 -20.16
N HIS A 81 0.42 -1.01 -21.03
CA HIS A 81 0.12 -2.36 -21.48
C HIS A 81 1.03 -2.75 -22.65
N PHE A 82 1.94 -3.69 -22.40
CA PHE A 82 3.00 -4.07 -23.33
C PHE A 82 3.07 -5.60 -23.40
N GLN A 83 2.89 -6.18 -24.59
CA GLN A 83 2.97 -7.64 -24.79
C GLN A 83 2.08 -8.45 -23.83
N ASP A 84 0.86 -7.97 -23.60
CA ASP A 84 -0.11 -8.56 -22.66
C ASP A 84 0.33 -8.60 -21.19
N GLU A 85 1.34 -7.81 -20.82
CA GLU A 85 1.85 -7.57 -19.48
C GLU A 85 1.78 -6.08 -19.12
N PHE A 86 1.94 -5.76 -17.83
CA PHE A 86 1.93 -4.39 -17.33
C PHE A 86 3.32 -3.94 -16.88
N LEU A 87 3.78 -2.85 -17.49
CA LEU A 87 4.98 -2.11 -17.08
C LEU A 87 4.58 -0.80 -16.41
N ILE A 88 5.33 -0.34 -15.43
CA ILE A 88 5.02 0.90 -14.70
C ILE A 88 5.59 2.11 -15.43
N PHE A 89 4.73 3.09 -15.71
CA PHE A 89 5.06 4.29 -16.47
C PHE A 89 4.50 5.53 -15.77
N HIS A 90 5.10 6.68 -16.03
CA HIS A 90 4.49 7.99 -15.81
C HIS A 90 4.59 8.79 -17.11
N GLY A 91 3.45 9.02 -17.77
CA GLY A 91 3.42 9.51 -19.14
C GLY A 91 4.21 8.61 -20.09
N SER A 92 5.27 9.14 -20.71
CA SER A 92 6.15 8.42 -21.64
C SER A 92 7.40 7.82 -20.99
N VAL A 93 7.58 7.98 -19.68
CA VAL A 93 8.79 7.59 -18.96
C VAL A 93 8.62 6.22 -18.32
N ASP A 94 9.43 5.27 -18.76
CA ASP A 94 9.56 3.94 -18.17
C ASP A 94 10.18 4.02 -16.77
N GLN A 95 9.49 3.43 -15.80
CA GLN A 95 9.94 3.37 -14.41
C GLN A 95 10.78 2.12 -14.08
N ASP A 96 11.13 1.31 -15.09
CA ASP A 96 12.01 0.14 -14.94
C ASP A 96 11.47 -0.83 -13.88
N LEU A 97 10.15 -1.01 -13.88
CA LEU A 97 9.39 -1.77 -12.91
C LEU A 97 8.20 -2.45 -13.60
N THR A 98 7.97 -3.73 -13.31
CA THR A 98 6.80 -4.46 -13.79
C THR A 98 5.69 -4.46 -12.74
N TYR A 99 4.44 -4.69 -13.16
CA TYR A 99 3.33 -4.87 -12.23
C TYR A 99 3.52 -6.12 -11.37
N ASP A 100 4.12 -7.19 -11.91
CA ASP A 100 4.50 -8.38 -11.14
C ASP A 100 5.42 -8.05 -9.96
N GLN A 101 6.41 -7.16 -10.16
CA GLN A 101 7.29 -6.70 -9.07
C GLN A 101 6.54 -5.85 -8.04
N VAL A 102 5.58 -5.03 -8.48
CA VAL A 102 4.70 -4.27 -7.57
C VAL A 102 3.87 -5.23 -6.71
N LEU A 103 3.20 -6.22 -7.34
CA LEU A 103 2.40 -7.22 -6.63
C LEU A 103 3.25 -8.04 -5.67
N ALA A 104 4.42 -8.51 -6.09
CA ALA A 104 5.33 -9.25 -5.23
C ALA A 104 5.72 -8.45 -3.97
N THR A 105 6.01 -7.15 -4.14
CA THR A 105 6.35 -6.25 -3.01
C THR A 105 5.17 -6.07 -2.06
N MET A 106 3.98 -5.78 -2.60
CA MET A 106 2.75 -5.59 -1.83
C MET A 106 2.33 -6.87 -1.09
N PHE A 107 2.42 -8.02 -1.75
CA PHE A 107 2.06 -9.30 -1.15
C PHE A 107 3.04 -9.72 -0.05
N ALA A 108 4.34 -9.53 -0.25
CA ALA A 108 5.34 -9.79 0.79
C ALA A 108 5.11 -8.90 2.03
N PHE A 109 4.71 -7.64 1.82
CA PHE A 109 4.34 -6.76 2.92
C PHE A 109 3.12 -7.27 3.68
N LEU A 110 2.04 -7.60 3.00
CA LEU A 110 0.83 -8.14 3.63
C LEU A 110 1.06 -9.48 4.35
N ASP A 111 2.00 -10.31 3.85
CA ASP A 111 2.37 -11.55 4.52
C ASP A 111 3.11 -11.29 5.85
N ALA A 112 3.89 -10.20 5.92
CA ALA A 112 4.58 -9.75 7.14
C ALA A 112 3.66 -8.95 8.09
N HIS A 113 2.67 -8.25 7.54
CA HIS A 113 1.76 -7.34 8.24
C HIS A 113 0.30 -7.72 7.95
N PRO A 114 -0.18 -8.89 8.43
CA PRO A 114 -1.47 -9.48 8.03
C PRO A 114 -2.69 -8.67 8.47
N ASP A 115 -2.51 -7.72 9.39
CA ASP A 115 -3.58 -6.83 9.83
C ASP A 115 -3.73 -5.57 8.95
N GLU A 116 -2.84 -5.34 7.99
CA GLU A 116 -2.91 -4.17 7.11
C GLU A 116 -3.77 -4.46 5.86
N VAL A 117 -4.15 -3.39 5.15
CA VAL A 117 -4.95 -3.44 3.91
C VAL A 117 -4.33 -2.51 2.89
N LEU A 118 -4.18 -2.96 1.65
CA LEU A 118 -3.65 -2.13 0.55
C LEU A 118 -4.75 -1.78 -0.44
N ILE A 119 -4.94 -0.49 -0.69
CA ILE A 119 -5.87 0.01 -1.71
C ILE A 119 -5.05 0.36 -2.94
N VAL A 120 -5.31 -0.36 -4.04
CA VAL A 120 -4.58 -0.16 -5.30
C VAL A 120 -5.53 0.39 -6.36
N SER A 121 -5.28 1.62 -6.79
CA SER A 121 -5.86 2.17 -8.01
C SER A 121 -4.97 1.77 -9.19
N ILE A 122 -5.56 1.16 -10.21
CA ILE A 122 -4.85 0.79 -11.44
C ILE A 122 -5.40 1.58 -12.62
N LYS A 123 -4.52 2.10 -13.48
CA LYS A 123 -4.91 2.86 -14.67
C LYS A 123 -3.97 2.59 -15.84
N GLU A 124 -4.55 2.51 -17.04
CA GLU A 124 -3.79 2.52 -18.29
C GLU A 124 -3.21 3.94 -18.54
N GLU A 125 -1.89 4.04 -18.60
CA GLU A 125 -1.17 5.32 -18.58
C GLU A 125 -0.79 5.81 -19.97
N SER A 126 -0.44 4.89 -20.86
CA SER A 126 0.07 5.22 -22.18
C SER A 126 -0.37 4.19 -23.21
N VAL A 127 -0.18 4.54 -24.49
CA VAL A 127 -0.67 3.75 -25.61
C VAL A 127 -0.14 2.31 -25.55
N PRO A 128 -1.03 1.30 -25.63
CA PRO A 128 -0.65 -0.10 -25.56
C PRO A 128 0.24 -0.48 -26.75
N TYR A 129 1.09 -1.49 -26.58
CA TYR A 129 2.01 -1.95 -27.62
C TYR A 129 2.09 -3.47 -27.69
N GLN A 130 1.89 -4.03 -28.90
CA GLN A 130 1.92 -5.48 -29.16
C GLN A 130 1.00 -6.29 -28.25
N VAL A 131 -0.21 -5.78 -27.96
CA VAL A 131 -1.20 -6.46 -27.12
C VAL A 131 -2.16 -7.29 -27.97
N THR A 132 -2.59 -8.43 -27.45
CA THR A 132 -3.60 -9.31 -28.08
C THR A 132 -4.92 -9.33 -27.31
N ARG A 133 -4.95 -8.81 -26.07
CA ARG A 133 -6.15 -8.67 -25.24
C ARG A 133 -6.31 -7.25 -24.70
N SER A 134 -7.46 -6.94 -24.11
CA SER A 134 -7.72 -5.61 -23.52
C SER A 134 -6.97 -5.43 -22.20
N PHE A 135 -6.83 -4.18 -21.74
CA PHE A 135 -6.26 -3.87 -20.43
C PHE A 135 -7.00 -4.63 -19.31
N GLU A 136 -8.33 -4.62 -19.33
CA GLU A 136 -9.17 -5.31 -18.35
C GLU A 136 -8.99 -6.82 -18.40
N ALA A 137 -8.84 -7.41 -19.59
CA ALA A 137 -8.60 -8.84 -19.75
C ALA A 137 -7.21 -9.25 -19.21
N THR A 138 -6.19 -8.41 -19.41
CA THR A 138 -4.87 -8.60 -18.79
C THR A 138 -4.94 -8.44 -17.28
N PHE A 139 -5.64 -7.42 -16.77
CA PHE A 139 -5.82 -7.22 -15.34
C PHE A 139 -6.58 -8.39 -14.70
N ALA A 140 -7.63 -8.89 -15.34
CA ALA A 140 -8.33 -10.09 -14.90
C ALA A 140 -7.41 -11.33 -14.82
N ALA A 141 -6.44 -11.45 -15.71
CA ALA A 141 -5.43 -12.50 -15.63
C ALA A 141 -4.50 -12.34 -14.41
N TYR A 142 -4.15 -11.12 -14.01
CA TYR A 142 -3.44 -10.86 -12.75
C TYR A 142 -4.30 -11.22 -11.52
N LEU A 143 -5.57 -10.81 -11.50
CA LEU A 143 -6.50 -11.14 -10.41
C LEU A 143 -6.65 -12.66 -10.23
N ALA A 144 -6.70 -13.41 -11.33
CA ALA A 144 -6.87 -14.86 -11.33
C ALA A 144 -5.66 -15.63 -10.79
N GLN A 145 -4.47 -15.03 -10.71
CA GLN A 145 -3.26 -15.70 -10.20
C GLN A 145 -3.29 -15.88 -8.68
N ALA A 146 -3.98 -15.00 -7.95
CA ALA A 146 -4.06 -15.02 -6.50
C ALA A 146 -5.42 -14.48 -6.01
N PRO A 147 -6.54 -15.15 -6.36
CA PRO A 147 -7.90 -14.63 -6.11
C PRO A 147 -8.19 -14.35 -4.63
N GLU A 148 -7.52 -15.05 -3.71
CA GLU A 148 -7.62 -14.86 -2.26
C GLU A 148 -7.03 -13.54 -1.76
N ARG A 149 -6.11 -12.94 -2.54
CA ARG A 149 -5.44 -11.68 -2.22
C ARG A 149 -6.26 -10.45 -2.57
N TRP A 150 -7.42 -10.61 -3.20
CA TRP A 150 -8.20 -9.50 -3.70
C TRP A 150 -9.55 -9.39 -3.00
N ALA A 151 -9.87 -8.19 -2.50
CA ALA A 151 -11.20 -7.84 -2.04
C ALA A 151 -11.98 -7.14 -3.16
N LEU A 152 -12.62 -7.93 -4.03
CA LEU A 152 -13.41 -7.43 -5.15
C LEU A 152 -14.90 -7.46 -4.80
N GLY A 153 -15.55 -6.29 -4.80
CA GLY A 153 -16.97 -6.21 -4.52
C GLY A 153 -17.54 -4.82 -4.79
N PRO A 154 -18.86 -4.70 -5.00
CA PRO A 154 -19.51 -3.42 -5.27
C PRO A 154 -19.76 -2.57 -4.01
N THR A 155 -19.39 -3.07 -2.83
CA THR A 155 -19.65 -2.44 -1.53
C THR A 155 -18.37 -1.99 -0.87
N LEU A 156 -18.44 -0.88 -0.12
CA LEU A 156 -17.35 -0.45 0.73
C LEU A 156 -17.20 -1.42 1.92
N PRO A 157 -16.06 -2.12 2.06
CA PRO A 157 -15.87 -3.11 3.12
C PRO A 157 -15.59 -2.46 4.47
N ARG A 158 -15.79 -3.24 5.54
CA ARG A 158 -15.18 -2.93 6.85
C ARG A 158 -13.74 -3.39 6.84
N LEU A 159 -12.92 -2.81 7.71
CA LEU A 159 -11.48 -3.10 7.79
C LEU A 159 -11.22 -4.60 8.00
N GLY A 160 -11.92 -5.22 8.94
CA GLY A 160 -11.75 -6.66 9.26
C GLY A 160 -12.12 -7.61 8.12
N ASP A 161 -12.99 -7.20 7.19
CA ASP A 161 -13.42 -8.05 6.07
C ASP A 161 -12.29 -8.24 5.03
N VAL A 162 -11.30 -7.34 5.04
CA VAL A 162 -10.30 -7.20 3.97
C VAL A 162 -8.85 -7.13 4.47
N ARG A 163 -8.58 -7.36 5.77
CA ARG A 163 -7.19 -7.48 6.26
C ARG A 163 -6.41 -8.55 5.50
N GLY A 164 -5.14 -8.27 5.24
CA GLY A 164 -4.25 -9.14 4.47
C GLY A 164 -4.47 -9.09 2.95
N LYS A 165 -5.27 -8.13 2.46
CA LYS A 165 -5.64 -7.95 1.04
C LYS A 165 -5.37 -6.54 0.54
#